data_AF-A0A510JLF5-F1
#
_entry.id   AF-A0A510JLF5-F1
#
_cell.length_a   1.000
_cell.length_b   1.000
_cell.length_c   1.000
_cell.angle_alpha   90.00
_cell.angle_beta   90.00
_cell.angle_gamma   90.00
#
_symmetry.space_group_name_H-M   'P 1'
#
loop_
_entity.id
_entity.type
_entity.pdbx_description
1 polymer ?
#
loop_
_entity_poly.entity_id
_entity_poly.type
_entity_poly.pdbx_seq_one_letter_code
_entity_poly.pdbx_strand_id
1 'polypeptide(L)'
;MIYTGMRIGEAVNLKKENVDLINGIIFGGNKTEKGKHRQIPIHKDIFQLVKGLYESSPTEYLLYNKKWVFEKKKKENKPICTNYFREKFYKTLEELEMNHKPHDCRKTLATFMNNQKINSV
;
A
#
# COMPACT_ATOMS: atom_id res chain seq x y z
N MET A 1 -3.32 0.65 -3.31
CA MET A 1 -4.41 -0.11 -2.65
C MET A 1 -5.30 -0.81 -3.65
N ILE A 2 -5.78 -0.14 -4.72
CA ILE A 2 -6.66 -0.76 -5.71
C ILE A 2 -6.07 -2.02 -6.38
N TYR A 3 -4.77 -2.02 -6.69
CA TYR A 3 -4.09 -3.19 -7.27
C TYR A 3 -3.70 -4.29 -6.26
N THR A 4 -3.64 -3.98 -4.96
CA THR A 4 -3.09 -4.88 -3.94
C THR A 4 -4.13 -5.36 -2.91
N GLY A 5 -5.30 -4.72 -2.86
CA GLY A 5 -6.37 -5.01 -1.90
C GLY A 5 -6.02 -4.73 -0.44
N MET A 6 -4.85 -4.13 -0.17
CA MET A 6 -4.39 -3.81 1.17
C MET A 6 -5.30 -2.78 1.84
N ARG A 7 -5.50 -2.89 3.16
CA ARG A 7 -6.07 -1.82 3.97
C ARG A 7 -5.13 -0.62 3.98
N ILE A 8 -5.68 0.57 4.24
CA ILE A 8 -4.89 1.78 4.44
C ILE A 8 -3.80 1.58 5.51
N GLY A 9 -4.15 0.96 6.63
CA GLY A 9 -3.19 0.65 7.70
C GLY A 9 -2.12 -0.36 7.28
N GLU A 10 -2.48 -1.36 6.46
CA GLU A 10 -1.49 -2.32 5.93
C GLU A 10 -0.53 -1.65 4.94
N ALA A 11 -1.04 -0.78 4.06
CA ALA A 11 -0.24 -0.08 3.07
C ALA A 11 0.74 0.92 3.71
N VAL A 12 0.27 1.66 4.72
CA VAL A 12 1.06 2.65 5.45
C VAL A 12 2.16 2.00 6.31
N ASN A 13 1.88 0.85 6.91
CA ASN A 13 2.85 0.10 7.72
C ASN A 13 3.67 -0.92 6.90
N LEU A 14 3.57 -0.90 5.56
CA LEU A 14 4.30 -1.83 4.71
C LEU A 14 5.80 -1.55 4.80
N LYS A 15 6.53 -2.56 5.28
CA LYS A 15 7.99 -2.52 5.36
C LYS A 15 8.63 -3.09 4.10
N LYS A 16 9.84 -2.62 3.78
CA LYS A 16 10.68 -3.11 2.69
C LYS A 16 11.00 -4.60 2.83
N GLU A 17 11.24 -5.08 4.04
CA GLU A 17 11.46 -6.53 4.31
C GLU A 17 10.30 -7.42 3.83
N ASN A 18 9.09 -6.87 3.70
CA ASN A 18 7.90 -7.58 3.24
C ASN A 18 7.62 -7.36 1.74
N VAL A 19 8.56 -6.80 0.99
CA VAL A 19 8.45 -6.57 -0.45
C VAL A 19 9.58 -7.31 -1.15
N ASP A 20 9.22 -8.36 -1.87
CA ASP A 20 10.13 -9.10 -2.74
C ASP A 20 10.01 -8.58 -4.17
N LEU A 21 10.97 -7.75 -4.57
CA LEU A 21 11.02 -7.18 -5.93
C LEU A 21 11.47 -8.20 -6.99
N ILE A 22 12.15 -9.29 -6.60
CA ILE A 22 12.64 -10.31 -7.52
C ILE A 22 11.46 -11.17 -7.97
N ASN A 23 10.69 -11.66 -7.00
CA ASN A 23 9.51 -12.47 -7.28
C ASN A 23 8.26 -11.62 -7.55
N GLY A 24 8.32 -10.31 -7.30
CA GLY A 24 7.19 -9.39 -7.49
C GLY A 24 6.06 -9.65 -6.50
N ILE A 25 6.38 -9.91 -5.23
CA ILE A 25 5.43 -10.29 -4.20
C ILE A 25 5.51 -9.32 -3.02
N ILE A 26 4.34 -8.89 -2.53
CA ILE A 26 4.20 -8.21 -1.25
C ILE A 26 3.62 -9.20 -0.23
N PHE A 27 4.28 -9.35 0.91
CA PHE A 27 3.79 -10.12 2.03
C PHE A 27 2.92 -9.24 2.92
N GLY A 28 1.60 -9.37 2.76
CA GLY A 28 0.62 -8.67 3.58
C GLY A 28 0.19 -9.47 4.81
N GLY A 29 -0.42 -8.77 5.77
CA GLY A 29 -0.98 -9.39 6.98
C GLY A 29 -0.62 -8.63 8.26
N ASN A 30 -1.52 -8.60 9.23
CA ASN A 30 -1.28 -8.01 10.55
C ASN A 30 -1.32 -9.14 11.59
N LYS A 31 -0.19 -9.40 12.26
CA LYS A 31 0.04 -10.12 13.54
C LYS A 31 -1.03 -11.12 14.08
N THR A 32 -1.73 -11.87 13.25
CA THR A 32 -2.59 -12.99 13.68
C THR A 32 -2.36 -14.21 12.80
N GLU A 33 -2.39 -15.41 13.40
CA GLU A 33 -2.03 -16.69 12.75
C GLU A 33 -2.83 -16.97 11.47
N LYS A 34 -4.09 -16.52 11.38
CA LYS A 34 -4.95 -16.71 10.20
C LYS A 34 -4.75 -15.67 9.09
N GLY A 35 -3.94 -14.64 9.32
CA GLY A 35 -3.69 -13.54 8.37
C GLY A 35 -2.22 -13.28 8.06
N LYS A 36 -1.30 -14.10 8.60
CA LYS A 36 0.14 -14.01 8.33
C LYS A 36 0.44 -14.44 6.88
N HIS A 37 1.34 -13.70 6.23
CA HIS A 37 1.92 -14.05 4.92
C HIS A 37 0.94 -14.19 3.76
N ARG A 38 -0.08 -13.32 3.67
CA ARG A 38 -0.83 -13.21 2.42
C ARG A 38 0.13 -12.74 1.34
N GLN A 39 0.45 -13.62 0.40
CA GLN A 39 1.22 -13.27 -0.79
C GLN A 39 0.32 -12.46 -1.73
N ILE A 40 0.74 -11.24 -2.05
CA ILE A 40 0.04 -10.34 -2.94
C ILE A 40 0.97 -10.08 -4.14
N PRO A 41 0.68 -10.65 -5.30
CA PRO A 41 1.43 -10.34 -6.52
C PRO A 41 1.36 -8.85 -6.84
N ILE A 42 2.49 -8.27 -7.22
CA ILE A 42 2.59 -6.88 -7.67
C ILE A 42 2.20 -6.84 -9.14
N HIS A 43 1.12 -6.13 -9.46
CA HIS A 43 0.69 -5.96 -10.84
C HIS A 43 1.73 -5.17 -11.66
N LYS A 44 1.93 -5.56 -12.92
CA LYS A 44 2.92 -4.95 -13.83
C LYS A 44 2.82 -3.41 -13.89
N ASP A 45 1.60 -2.87 -13.89
CA ASP A 45 1.35 -1.42 -14.00
C ASP A 45 1.82 -0.63 -12.78
N ILE A 46 1.93 -1.28 -11.60
CA ILE A 46 2.42 -0.64 -10.38
C ILE A 46 3.82 -1.09 -10.00
N PHE A 47 4.43 -2.03 -10.72
CA PHE A 47 5.72 -2.59 -10.36
C PHE A 47 6.81 -1.52 -10.29
N GLN A 48 6.92 -0.68 -11.33
CA GLN A 48 7.91 0.40 -11.35
C GLN A 48 7.66 1.45 -10.25
N LEU A 49 6.39 1.70 -9.90
CA LEU A 49 6.04 2.57 -8.79
C LEU A 49 6.51 1.99 -7.45
N VAL A 50 6.25 0.70 -7.21
CA VAL A 50 6.67 0.02 -5.98
C VAL A 50 8.18 -0.05 -5.89
N LYS A 51 8.86 -0.38 -6.98
CA LYS A 51 10.33 -0.39 -7.07
C LYS A 51 10.92 1.00 -6.76
N GLY A 52 10.40 2.05 -7.41
CA GLY A 52 10.86 3.42 -7.16
C GLY A 52 10.64 3.87 -5.71
N LEU A 53 9.52 3.48 -5.08
CA LEU A 53 9.27 3.74 -3.66
C LEU A 53 10.25 2.97 -2.77
N TYR A 54 10.53 1.70 -3.09
CA TYR A 54 11.46 0.85 -2.36
C TYR A 54 12.87 1.42 -2.36
N GLU A 55 13.36 1.84 -3.53
CA GLU A 55 14.70 2.39 -3.73
C GLU A 55 14.84 3.79 -3.14
N SER A 56 13.81 4.64 -3.29
CA SER A 56 13.86 6.03 -2.82
C SER A 56 13.58 6.19 -1.33
N SER A 57 13.09 5.16 -0.63
CA SER A 57 12.75 5.27 0.79
C SER A 57 13.98 5.12 1.69
N PRO A 58 14.34 6.16 2.46
CA PRO A 58 15.43 6.10 3.43
C PRO A 58 15.04 5.39 4.74
N THR A 59 13.78 4.95 4.90
CA THR A 59 13.30 4.21 6.09
C THR A 59 13.15 2.72 5.80
N GLU A 60 12.81 1.94 6.83
CA GLU A 60 12.37 0.54 6.66
C GLU A 60 10.99 0.42 6.01
N TYR A 61 10.24 1.51 5.89
CA TYR A 61 8.88 1.53 5.34
C TYR A 61 8.91 1.90 3.86
N LEU A 62 8.00 1.31 3.08
CA LEU A 62 7.87 1.63 1.66
C LEU A 62 7.37 3.06 1.44
N LEU A 63 6.41 3.50 2.28
CA LEU A 63 5.87 4.85 2.26
C LEU A 63 6.52 5.70 3.36
N TYR A 64 7.10 6.83 2.96
CA TYR A 64 7.74 7.77 3.87
C TYR A 64 7.35 9.21 3.53
N ASN A 65 7.51 10.13 4.50
CA ASN A 65 7.22 11.54 4.31
C ASN A 65 8.51 12.33 4.08
N LYS A 66 8.70 12.83 2.85
CA LYS A 66 9.86 13.65 2.46
C LYS A 66 9.96 14.98 3.23
N LYS A 67 8.83 15.60 3.61
CA LYS A 67 8.79 16.97 4.17
C LYS A 67 8.77 17.07 5.70
N TRP A 68 8.32 16.03 6.43
CA TRP A 68 7.85 16.21 7.82
C TRP A 68 8.61 15.41 8.89
N VAL A 69 9.32 14.33 8.55
CA VAL A 69 9.84 13.40 9.58
C VAL A 69 11.37 13.43 9.76
N PHE A 70 12.13 13.96 8.81
CA PHE A 70 13.60 13.91 8.92
C PHE A 70 14.27 15.12 9.58
N GLU A 71 13.68 16.31 9.48
CA GLU A 71 14.28 17.53 10.07
C GLU A 71 13.89 17.75 11.54
N LYS A 72 12.63 17.50 11.93
CA LYS A 72 12.15 17.85 13.28
C LYS A 72 12.27 16.74 14.33
N LYS A 73 12.32 15.47 13.91
CA LYS A 73 12.45 14.32 14.82
C LYS A 73 13.62 13.47 14.37
N LYS A 74 14.80 13.69 14.98
CA LYS A 74 16.02 12.90 14.81
C LYS A 74 15.71 11.42 14.55
N LYS A 75 15.79 10.97 13.28
CA LYS A 75 15.84 9.55 12.89
C LYS A 75 14.75 8.64 13.49
N GLU A 76 13.49 9.06 13.61
CA GLU A 76 12.45 8.09 13.94
C GLU A 76 12.08 7.27 12.70
N ASN A 77 12.57 6.03 12.63
CA ASN A 77 12.16 5.03 11.64
C ASN A 77 10.70 4.60 11.91
N LYS A 78 9.75 5.47 11.54
CA LYS A 78 8.32 5.29 11.74
C LYS A 78 7.58 5.38 10.41
N PRO A 79 6.46 4.63 10.27
CA PRO A 79 5.60 4.76 9.11
C PRO A 79 4.93 6.13 9.11
N ILE A 80 4.47 6.58 7.94
CA ILE A 80 3.61 7.77 7.87
C ILE A 80 2.33 7.55 8.70
N CYS A 81 1.73 8.62 9.23
CA CYS A 81 0.46 8.46 9.94
C CYS A 81 -0.66 8.06 8.96
N THR A 82 -1.51 7.11 9.35
CA THR A 82 -2.68 6.71 8.55
C THR A 82 -3.60 7.88 8.23
N ASN A 83 -3.81 8.80 9.18
CA ASN A 83 -4.63 10.00 8.96
C ASN A 83 -4.02 10.92 7.91
N TYR A 84 -2.69 11.12 7.93
CA TYR A 84 -1.99 11.90 6.92
C TYR A 84 -2.15 11.31 5.52
N PHE A 85 -2.00 9.99 5.38
CA PHE A 85 -2.25 9.32 4.10
C PHE A 85 -3.70 9.49 3.66
N ARG A 86 -4.66 9.36 4.58
CA ARG A 86 -6.10 9.51 4.30
C ARG A 86 -6.43 10.93 3.83
N GLU A 87 -5.88 11.96 4.47
CA GLU A 87 -6.05 13.36 4.04
C GLU A 87 -5.52 13.58 2.63
N LYS A 88 -4.32 13.08 2.33
CA LYS A 88 -3.76 13.15 0.97
C LYS A 88 -4.60 12.41 -0.05
N PHE A 89 -5.08 11.22 0.30
CA PHE A 89 -5.96 10.45 -0.56
C PHE A 89 -7.26 11.19 -0.89
N TYR A 90 -7.94 11.76 0.11
CA TYR A 90 -9.17 12.52 -0.14
C TYR A 90 -8.92 13.81 -0.91
N LYS A 91 -7.81 14.50 -0.65
CA LYS A 91 -7.43 15.67 -1.44
C LYS A 91 -7.25 15.32 -2.92
N THR A 92 -6.59 14.20 -3.22
CA THR A 92 -6.45 13.73 -4.61
C THR A 92 -7.79 13.36 -5.23
N LEU A 93 -8.71 12.77 -4.47
CA LEU A 93 -10.06 12.49 -4.99
C LEU A 93 -10.87 13.77 -5.25
N GLU A 94 -10.74 14.76 -4.38
CA GLU A 94 -11.36 16.07 -4.56
C GLU A 94 -10.83 16.78 -5.81
N GLU A 95 -9.51 16.78 -6.02
CA GLU A 95 -8.85 17.31 -7.24
C GLU A 95 -9.29 16.57 -8.52
N LEU A 96 -9.72 15.31 -8.41
CA LEU A 96 -10.23 14.51 -9.52
C LEU A 96 -11.77 14.53 -9.62
N GLU A 97 -12.45 15.33 -8.79
CA GLU A 97 -13.91 15.41 -8.71
C GLU A 97 -14.59 14.05 -8.43
N MET A 98 -13.92 13.19 -7.67
CA MET A 98 -14.37 11.83 -7.33
C MET A 98 -14.86 11.74 -5.88
N ASN A 99 -15.97 11.02 -5.65
CA ASN A 99 -16.49 10.75 -4.31
C ASN A 99 -16.33 9.27 -3.93
N HIS A 100 -15.14 8.90 -3.46
CA HIS A 100 -14.81 7.53 -3.05
C HIS A 100 -14.11 7.48 -1.70
N LYS A 101 -14.16 6.30 -1.06
CA LYS A 101 -13.46 6.00 0.19
C LYS A 101 -12.32 5.03 -0.07
N PRO A 102 -11.25 5.03 0.77
CA PRO A 102 -10.17 4.04 0.64
C PRO A 102 -10.64 2.57 0.67
N HIS A 103 -11.78 2.30 1.32
CA HIS A 103 -12.39 0.97 1.33
C HIS A 103 -12.93 0.54 -0.05
N ASP A 104 -13.32 1.49 -0.89
CA ASP A 104 -13.87 1.20 -2.22
C ASP A 104 -12.81 0.59 -3.13
N CYS A 105 -11.54 0.99 -3.00
CA CYS A 105 -10.43 0.35 -3.73
C CYS A 105 -10.41 -1.18 -3.56
N ARG A 106 -10.70 -1.68 -2.35
CA ARG A 106 -10.76 -3.13 -2.10
C ARG A 106 -11.98 -3.77 -2.73
N LYS A 107 -13.15 -3.12 -2.64
CA LYS A 107 -14.38 -3.60 -3.26
C LYS A 107 -14.20 -3.70 -4.77
N THR A 108 -13.66 -2.66 -5.39
CA THR A 108 -13.34 -2.62 -6.81
C THR A 108 -12.45 -3.79 -7.22
N LEU A 109 -11.35 -4.04 -6.49
CA LEU A 109 -10.48 -5.18 -6.77
C LEU A 109 -11.21 -6.53 -6.67
N ALA A 110 -12.00 -6.72 -5.61
CA ALA A 110 -12.75 -7.96 -5.42
C ALA A 110 -13.77 -8.20 -6.54
N THR A 111 -14.48 -7.15 -6.96
CA THR A 111 -15.41 -7.21 -8.10
C THR A 111 -14.67 -7.51 -9.40
N PHE A 112 -13.53 -6.87 -9.67
CA PHE A 112 -12.72 -7.16 -10.85
C PHE A 112 -12.25 -8.62 -10.87
N MET A 113 -11.72 -9.14 -9.76
CA MET A 113 -11.30 -10.55 -9.66
C MET A 113 -12.45 -11.52 -9.87
N ASN A 114 -13.64 -11.21 -9.34
CA ASN A 114 -14.84 -12.02 -9.52
C ASN A 114 -15.30 -12.03 -10.99
N ASN A 115 -15.30 -10.87 -11.65
CA ASN A 115 -15.65 -10.75 -13.06
C ASN A 115 -14.66 -11.49 -13.96
N GLN A 116 -13.40 -11.54 -13.58
CA GLN A 116 -12.36 -12.33 -14.26
C GLN A 116 -12.45 -13.83 -13.96
N LYS A 117 -13.46 -14.29 -13.21
CA LYS A 117 -13.71 -15.71 -12.95
C LYS A 117 -12.52 -16.45 -12.32
N ILE A 118 -11.67 -15.72 -11.59
CA ILE A 118 -10.46 -16.28 -10.96
C ILE A 118 -10.82 -17.36 -9.91
N ASN A 119 -12.03 -17.31 -9.36
CA ASN A 119 -12.55 -18.26 -8.39
C ASN A 119 -13.43 -19.37 -8.98
N SER A 120 -13.65 -19.43 -10.29
CA SER A 120 -14.34 -20.58 -10.91
C SER A 120 -13.31 -21.60 -11.36
N VAL A 121 -12.90 -22.42 -10.41
CA VAL A 121 -12.33 -23.76 -10.62
C VAL A 121 -13.26 -24.73 -9.93
#